data_AF-A0A8S2VQD0-F1
#
_entry.id   AF-A0A8S2VQD0-F1
#
_cell.length_a   1.000
_cell.length_b   1.000
_cell.length_c   1.000
_cell.angle_alpha   90.00
_cell.angle_beta   90.00
_cell.angle_gamma   90.00
#
_symmetry.space_group_name_H-M   'P 1'
#
loop_
_entity.id
_entity.type
_entity.pdbx_description
1 polymer ?
#
loop_
_entity_poly.entity_id
_entity_poly.type
_entity_poly.pdbx_seq_one_letter_code
_entity_poly.pdbx_strand_id
1 'polypeptide(L)'
;VISDNGVQFISNIFVNVCQVLDIKHQRTPLYHPQSNLCERANRTLKPLLAALAYNDNKSWDVKLPQIAFALRTAPSDSTEQTPAFLMFGRH
;
A
#
# COMPACT_ATOMS: atom_id res chain seq x y z
N VAL A 1 8.18 8.80 4.89
CA VAL A 1 7.84 7.36 4.76
C VAL A 1 7.80 6.74 6.14
N ILE A 2 6.79 5.91 6.45
CA ILE A 2 6.71 5.15 7.70
C ILE A 2 6.82 3.65 7.35
N SER A 3 7.71 2.91 8.02
CA SER A 3 7.87 1.46 7.81
C SER A 3 8.16 0.73 9.12
N ASP A 4 8.02 -0.60 9.07
CA ASP A 4 8.58 -1.48 10.11
C ASP A 4 10.11 -1.54 10.07
N ASN A 5 10.69 -2.30 11.00
CA ASN A 5 12.12 -2.54 11.11
C ASN A 5 12.61 -3.68 10.20
N GLY A 6 11.90 -3.98 9.11
CA GLY A 6 12.34 -4.94 8.10
C GLY A 6 13.72 -4.58 7.55
N VAL A 7 14.56 -5.60 7.34
CA VAL A 7 15.98 -5.43 6.94
C VAL A 7 16.16 -4.56 5.70
N GLN A 8 15.21 -4.62 4.77
CA GLN A 8 15.20 -3.80 3.55
C GLN A 8 15.05 -2.30 3.84
N PHE A 9 14.28 -1.93 4.87
CA PHE A 9 13.99 -0.53 5.23
C PHE A 9 14.99 0.05 6.24
N ILE A 10 15.82 -0.77 6.87
CA ILE A 10 16.93 -0.33 7.73
C ILE A 10 18.28 -0.38 7.03
N SER A 11 18.32 -0.88 5.78
CA SER A 11 19.56 -0.97 5.00
C SER A 11 20.17 0.41 4.75
N ASN A 12 21.51 0.48 4.74
CA ASN A 12 22.21 1.73 4.48
C ASN A 12 21.86 2.33 3.10
N ILE A 13 21.57 1.46 2.12
CA ILE A 13 21.10 1.86 0.80
C ILE A 13 19.76 2.61 0.91
N PHE A 14 18.79 2.06 1.62
CA PHE A 14 17.47 2.70 1.79
C PHE A 14 17.58 4.03 2.52
N VAL A 15 18.38 4.10 3.59
CA VAL A 15 18.63 5.33 4.34
C VAL A 15 19.23 6.41 3.44
N ASN A 16 20.26 6.06 2.65
CA ASN A 16 20.90 6.99 1.72
C ASN A 16 19.93 7.48 0.65
N VAL A 17 19.09 6.60 0.10
CA VAL A 17 18.05 7.00 -0.88
C VAL A 17 17.05 7.99 -0.25
N CYS A 18 16.60 7.74 0.98
CA CYS A 18 15.73 8.69 1.68
C CYS A 18 16.42 10.05 1.90
N GLN A 19 17.71 10.06 2.24
CA GLN A 19 18.46 11.32 2.41
C GLN A 19 18.60 12.11 1.11
N VAL A 20 18.95 11.44 -0.01
CA VAL A 20 19.09 12.10 -1.32
C VAL A 20 17.75 12.68 -1.81
N LEU A 21 16.64 12.02 -1.50
CA LEU A 21 15.30 12.47 -1.87
C LEU A 21 14.65 13.42 -0.85
N ASP A 22 15.38 13.83 0.20
CA ASP A 22 14.87 14.62 1.33
C ASP A 22 13.59 14.04 1.98
N ILE A 23 13.53 12.71 2.05
CA ILE A 23 12.41 11.96 2.63
C ILE A 23 12.71 11.69 4.09
N LYS A 24 11.86 12.23 4.98
CA LYS A 24 11.85 11.82 6.39
C LYS A 24 11.36 10.39 6.53
N HIS A 25 12.25 9.47 6.90
CA HIS A 25 11.92 8.08 7.23
C HIS A 25 11.66 7.94 8.73
N GLN A 26 10.50 7.39 9.09
CA GLN A 26 10.11 7.09 10.46
C GLN A 26 9.90 5.59 10.60
N ARG A 27 10.46 5.01 11.66
CA ARG A 27 10.33 3.59 11.96
C ARG A 27 9.27 3.39 13.02
N THR A 28 8.39 2.42 12.82
CA THR A 28 7.46 2.03 13.87
C THR A 28 8.24 1.35 15.01
N PRO A 29 7.98 1.71 16.28
CA PRO A 29 8.56 1.00 17.40
C PRO A 29 8.14 -0.47 17.37
N LEU A 30 9.00 -1.36 17.88
CA LEU A 30 8.62 -2.75 18.15
C LEU A 30 7.34 -2.72 19.02
N TYR A 31 6.30 -3.44 18.59
CA TYR A 31 4.98 -3.49 19.25
C TYR A 31 4.09 -2.24 19.16
N HIS A 32 4.40 -1.25 18.30
CA HIS A 32 3.51 -0.14 17.99
C HIS A 32 3.11 -0.13 16.51
N PRO A 33 2.05 -0.86 16.10
CA PRO A 33 1.58 -0.88 14.73
C PRO A 33 0.83 0.42 14.42
N GLN A 34 1.58 1.52 14.25
CA GLN A 34 1.09 2.64 13.42
C GLN A 34 0.94 2.22 11.93
N SER A 35 1.26 0.97 11.61
CA SER A 35 0.90 0.21 10.41
C SER A 35 -0.60 0.13 10.13
N ASN A 36 -1.50 0.64 10.98
CA ASN A 36 -2.94 0.59 10.76
C ASN A 36 -3.41 0.95 9.34
N LEU A 37 -2.78 1.91 8.65
CA LEU A 37 -3.17 2.26 7.27
C LEU A 37 -2.65 1.24 6.24
N CYS A 38 -1.37 0.87 6.32
CA CYS A 38 -0.77 -0.13 5.44
C CYS A 38 -1.40 -1.52 5.64
N GLU A 39 -1.58 -1.94 6.90
CA GLU A 39 -2.25 -3.19 7.26
C GLU A 39 -3.72 -3.21 6.85
N ARG A 40 -4.45 -2.09 6.99
CA ARG A 40 -5.83 -2.00 6.47
C ARG A 40 -5.85 -2.14 4.95
N ALA A 41 -4.96 -1.43 4.24
CA ALA A 41 -4.85 -1.58 2.79
C ALA A 41 -4.52 -3.03 2.39
N ASN A 42 -3.58 -3.68 3.09
CA ASN A 42 -3.24 -5.08 2.88
C ASN A 42 -4.40 -6.03 3.17
N ARG A 43 -5.24 -5.72 4.19
CA ARG A 43 -6.43 -6.51 4.52
C ARG A 43 -7.48 -6.46 3.42
N THR A 44 -7.62 -5.33 2.71
CA THR A 44 -8.51 -5.21 1.55
C THR A 44 -7.90 -5.84 0.30
N LEU A 45 -6.59 -5.69 0.10
CA LEU A 45 -5.90 -6.16 -1.11
C LEU A 45 -5.76 -7.69 -1.17
N LYS A 46 -5.50 -8.35 -0.03
CA LYS A 46 -5.31 -9.82 0.01
C LYS A 46 -6.52 -10.63 -0.49
N PRO A 47 -7.77 -10.36 -0.07
CA PRO A 47 -8.94 -11.06 -0.59
C PRO A 47 -9.17 -10.82 -2.08
N LEU A 48 -8.94 -9.59 -2.57
CA LEU A 48 -9.09 -9.25 -3.99
C LEU A 48 -8.07 -9.99 -4.84
N LEU A 49 -6.81 -10.07 -4.38
CA LEU A 49 -5.79 -10.90 -5.01
C LEU A 49 -6.19 -12.37 -5.02
N ALA A 50 -6.64 -12.91 -3.88
CA ALA A 50 -7.05 -14.30 -3.78
C ALA A 50 -8.20 -14.63 -4.73
N ALA A 51 -9.20 -13.76 -4.85
CA ALA A 51 -10.34 -13.93 -5.75
C ALA A 51 -9.91 -13.95 -7.24
N LEU A 52 -8.96 -13.10 -7.63
CA LEU A 52 -8.51 -13.00 -9.03
C LEU A 52 -7.45 -14.04 -9.42
N ALA A 53 -6.66 -14.49 -8.44
CA ALA A 53 -5.67 -15.55 -8.60
C ALA A 53 -6.29 -16.96 -8.52
N TYR A 54 -7.55 -17.08 -8.05
CA TYR A 54 -8.24 -18.36 -7.86
C TYR A 54 -8.23 -19.25 -9.12
N ASN A 55 -8.46 -18.67 -10.31
CA ASN A 55 -8.49 -19.41 -11.58
C ASN A 55 -7.17 -19.38 -12.35
N ASP A 56 -6.27 -18.44 -12.05
CA ASP A 56 -4.97 -18.33 -12.70
C ASP A 56 -3.97 -17.66 -11.76
N ASN A 57 -3.29 -18.51 -10.99
CA ASN A 57 -2.32 -18.13 -9.99
C ASN A 57 -0.94 -17.81 -10.59
N LYS A 58 -0.73 -18.04 -11.89
CA LYS A 58 0.55 -17.75 -12.57
C LYS A 58 0.63 -16.33 -13.12
N SER A 59 -0.51 -15.68 -13.35
CA SER A 59 -0.59 -14.32 -13.91
C SER A 59 -1.11 -13.26 -12.93
N TRP A 60 -1.04 -13.54 -11.62
CA TRP A 60 -1.58 -12.64 -10.59
C TRP A 60 -0.92 -11.24 -10.64
N ASP A 61 0.35 -11.18 -11.01
CA ASP A 61 1.16 -9.97 -11.17
C ASP A 61 0.65 -9.09 -12.33
N VAL A 62 0.24 -9.71 -13.44
CA VAL A 62 -0.36 -9.03 -14.60
C VAL A 62 -1.70 -8.38 -14.24
N LYS A 63 -2.40 -8.94 -13.24
CA LYS A 63 -3.70 -8.44 -12.75
C LYS A 63 -3.56 -7.35 -11.67
N LEU A 64 -2.36 -7.10 -11.15
CA LEU A 64 -2.12 -6.06 -10.12
C LEU A 64 -2.62 -4.66 -10.54
N PRO A 65 -2.42 -4.19 -11.78
CA PRO A 65 -2.93 -2.88 -12.20
C PRO A 65 -4.46 -2.80 -12.12
N GLN A 66 -5.17 -3.89 -12.44
CA GLN A 66 -6.64 -3.95 -12.39
C GLN A 66 -7.14 -3.86 -10.94
N ILE A 67 -6.47 -4.53 -10.01
CA ILE A 67 -6.77 -4.46 -8.57
C ILE A 67 -6.52 -3.06 -8.04
N ALA A 68 -5.37 -2.49 -8.40
CA ALA A 68 -5.00 -1.15 -7.97
C ALA A 68 -5.96 -0.09 -8.54
N PHE A 69 -6.49 -0.29 -9.74
CA PHE A 69 -7.55 0.55 -10.30
C PHE A 69 -8.84 0.41 -9.49
N ALA A 70 -9.33 -0.82 -9.28
CA ALA A 70 -10.55 -1.07 -8.52
C ALA A 70 -10.50 -0.47 -7.10
N LEU A 71 -9.36 -0.59 -6.41
CA LEU A 71 -9.16 0.00 -5.08
C LEU A 71 -9.18 1.53 -5.08
N ARG A 72 -8.73 2.17 -6.18
CA ARG A 72 -8.70 3.63 -6.28
C ARG A 72 -10.04 4.22 -6.71
N THR A 73 -10.88 3.46 -7.42
CA THR A 73 -12.17 3.92 -7.94
C THR A 73 -13.36 3.44 -7.12
N ALA A 74 -13.18 2.51 -6.18
CA ALA A 74 -14.23 2.13 -5.23
C ALA A 74 -14.38 3.22 -4.15
N PRO A 75 -15.62 3.66 -3.85
CA PRO A 75 -15.85 4.57 -2.73
C PRO A 75 -15.52 3.87 -1.41
N SER A 76 -14.92 4.60 -0.49
CA SER A 76 -14.66 4.10 0.86
C SER A 76 -15.83 4.41 1.77
N ASP A 77 -16.36 3.40 2.47
CA ASP A 77 -17.51 3.55 3.40
C ASP A 77 -17.32 4.64 4.46
N SER A 78 -16.07 4.94 4.87
CA SER A 78 -15.79 5.96 5.87
C SER A 78 -15.76 7.39 5.34
N THR A 79 -15.56 7.56 4.03
CA THR A 79 -15.42 8.89 3.40
C THR A 79 -16.48 9.15 2.34
N GLU A 80 -17.22 8.11 1.92
CA GLU A 80 -18.16 8.09 0.79
C GLU A 80 -17.56 8.55 -0.54
N GLN A 81 -16.23 8.70 -0.60
CA GLN A 81 -15.48 9.16 -1.76
C GLN A 81 -14.47 8.12 -2.21
N THR A 82 -14.07 8.17 -3.47
CA THR A 82 -13.04 7.29 -4.02
C THR A 82 -11.64 7.84 -3.68
N PRO A 83 -10.64 6.99 -3.42
CA PRO A 83 -9.26 7.46 -3.24
C PRO A 83 -8.72 8.27 -4.42
N ALA A 84 -9.12 7.93 -5.65
CA ALA A 84 -8.76 8.69 -6.85
C ALA A 84 -9.32 10.12 -6.79
N PHE A 85 -10.58 10.28 -6.39
CA PHE A 85 -11.19 11.60 -6.23
C PHE A 85 -10.50 12.40 -5.13
N LEU A 86 -10.22 11.79 -3.96
CA LEU A 86 -9.53 12.47 -2.87
C LEU A 86 -8.10 12.91 -3.23
N MET A 87 -7.43 12.17 -4.13
CA MET A 87 -6.06 12.50 -4.55
C MET A 87 -6.00 13.52 -5.68
N PHE A 88 -6.91 13.45 -6.66
CA PHE A 88 -6.82 14.23 -7.90
C PHE A 88 -7.96 15.24 -8.09
N GLY A 89 -9.01 15.19 -7.29
CA GLY A 89 -10.18 16.08 -7.37
C GLY A 89 -11.01 15.89 -8.64
N ARG A 90 -10.91 14.74 -9.31
CA ARG A 90 -11.61 14.44 -10.58
C ARG A 90 -12.19 13.02 -10.53
N HIS A 91 -13.33 12.84 -11.19
CA HIS A 91 -13.96 11.55 -11.42
C HIS A 91 -13.40 10.87 -12.67
#